data_AF-A0A838IK58-F1
#
_entry.id   AF-A0A838IK58-F1
#
_cell.length_a   1.000
_cell.length_b   1.000
_cell.length_c   1.000
_cell.angle_alpha   90.00
_cell.angle_beta   90.00
_cell.angle_gamma   90.00
#
_symmetry.space_group_name_H-M   'P 1'
#
loop_
_entity.id
_entity.type
_entity.pdbx_description
1 polymer ?
#
loop_
_entity_poly.entity_id
_entity_poly.type
_entity_poly.pdbx_seq_one_letter_code
_entity_poly.pdbx_strand_id
1 'polypeptide(L)'
;MRLQKSPTRPNPIVLCLLIALMAMSYACGEDGTHDIAKEMIEVSGTWTTSFGGTEIITAERWDLTDIVTFDNTARWAVTQNDADAEFSPGKFNRFVWTPLVNDSFYYCWADFALDSAELAESSDAEVDATNPDEDGCGGFSWTKMTRQ
;
A
#
# COMPACT_ATOMS: atom_id res chain seq x y z
N MET A 1 20.71 54.11 26.13
CA MET A 1 20.01 53.40 27.22
C MET A 1 19.07 52.38 26.59
N ARG A 2 19.53 51.13 26.45
CA ARG A 2 18.76 49.96 25.97
C ARG A 2 18.75 48.94 27.10
N LEU A 3 17.57 48.49 27.54
CA LEU A 3 17.41 47.46 28.57
C LEU A 3 17.12 46.12 27.88
N GLN A 4 18.05 45.17 28.02
CA GLN A 4 17.81 43.75 27.77
C GLN A 4 17.55 43.06 29.11
N LYS A 5 16.53 42.18 29.14
CA LYS A 5 16.11 41.41 30.31
C LYS A 5 16.82 40.04 30.27
N SER A 6 17.51 39.69 31.36
CA SER A 6 18.21 38.41 31.54
C SER A 6 17.41 37.43 32.43
N PRO A 7 17.71 36.11 32.36
CA PRO A 7 16.88 35.01 32.90
C PRO A 7 17.44 34.40 34.21
N THR A 8 16.66 33.54 34.90
CA THR A 8 17.11 32.30 35.61
C THR A 8 15.97 31.58 36.38
N ARG A 9 15.92 30.24 36.29
CA ARG A 9 15.26 29.28 37.22
C ARG A 9 16.32 28.76 38.23
N PRO A 10 16.07 27.73 39.08
CA PRO A 10 15.06 27.49 40.14
C PRO A 10 15.77 27.20 41.51
N ASN A 11 15.05 26.88 42.60
CA ASN A 11 15.68 26.19 43.76
C ASN A 11 14.72 25.22 44.51
N PRO A 12 15.13 23.97 44.82
CA PRO A 12 14.31 22.90 45.39
C PRO A 12 14.77 22.50 46.81
N ILE A 13 14.15 22.99 47.87
CA ILE A 13 14.39 22.53 49.25
C ILE A 13 13.06 22.74 50.01
N VAL A 14 12.73 21.83 50.94
CA VAL A 14 11.48 21.75 51.74
C VAL A 14 10.39 20.98 50.98
N LEU A 15 10.09 19.70 51.22
CA LEU A 15 9.82 19.07 52.51
C LEU A 15 9.84 17.52 52.36
N CYS A 16 10.83 16.84 52.94
CA CYS A 16 10.77 15.40 53.23
C CYS A 16 9.93 15.18 54.49
N LEU A 17 8.99 14.21 54.51
CA LEU A 17 8.75 13.28 55.63
C LEU A 17 7.55 12.33 55.36
N LEU A 18 7.82 11.02 55.50
CA LEU A 18 6.90 9.88 55.67
C LEU A 18 6.14 9.47 54.38
N ILE A 19 6.45 8.36 53.72
CA ILE A 19 6.11 6.98 54.11
C ILE A 19 7.08 5.99 53.42
N ALA A 20 7.51 4.98 54.17
CA ALA A 20 8.40 3.92 53.73
C ALA A 20 7.68 2.75 53.02
N LEU A 21 8.47 1.99 52.24
CA LEU A 21 8.25 0.61 51.75
C LEU A 21 7.22 0.40 50.62
N MET A 22 7.72 0.29 49.38
CA MET A 22 7.49 -0.89 48.53
C MET A 22 8.53 -0.94 47.40
N ALA A 23 9.49 -1.84 47.53
CA ALA A 23 10.27 -2.32 46.40
C ALA A 23 9.43 -3.38 45.69
N MET A 24 8.91 -3.05 44.50
CA MET A 24 8.40 -4.05 43.56
C MET A 24 9.13 -3.86 42.24
N SER A 25 10.13 -4.71 42.05
CA SER A 25 10.74 -5.04 40.78
C SER A 25 9.67 -5.54 39.80
N TYR A 26 9.43 -4.78 38.73
CA TYR A 26 8.98 -5.33 37.45
C TYR A 26 9.99 -4.93 36.39
N ALA A 27 11.09 -5.68 36.36
CA ALA A 27 11.68 -6.04 35.09
C ALA A 27 10.87 -7.22 34.57
N CYS A 28 10.07 -6.99 33.53
CA CYS A 28 9.66 -8.02 32.60
C CYS A 28 9.79 -7.39 31.22
N GLY A 29 10.65 -7.97 30.39
CA GLY A 29 10.82 -7.52 29.02
C GLY A 29 9.55 -7.77 28.23
N GLU A 30 9.32 -6.89 27.27
CA GLU A 30 8.57 -7.22 26.07
C GLU A 30 9.58 -7.01 24.94
N ASP A 31 10.31 -8.08 24.61
CA ASP A 31 10.86 -8.23 23.27
C ASP A 31 9.66 -8.15 22.33
N GLY A 32 9.42 -6.94 21.82
CA GLY A 32 8.46 -6.69 20.76
C GLY A 32 8.97 -7.39 19.52
N THR A 33 8.66 -8.68 19.38
CA THR A 33 8.51 -9.29 18.07
C THR A 33 7.37 -8.54 17.40
N HIS A 34 7.69 -7.38 16.79
CA HIS A 34 6.89 -6.87 15.70
C HIS A 34 7.01 -7.93 14.61
N ASP A 35 6.07 -8.87 14.62
CA ASP A 35 5.67 -9.58 13.43
C ASP A 35 5.25 -8.49 12.43
N ILE A 36 6.22 -8.01 11.66
CA ILE A 36 6.02 -7.18 10.50
C ILE A 36 5.38 -8.06 9.43
N ALA A 37 4.11 -8.43 9.66
CA ALA A 37 3.29 -8.98 8.61
C ALA A 37 3.27 -7.93 7.50
N LYS A 38 3.98 -8.20 6.40
CA LYS A 38 3.87 -7.41 5.17
C LYS A 38 2.38 -7.33 4.87
N GLU A 39 1.84 -6.11 4.83
CA GLU A 39 0.45 -5.91 4.45
C GLU A 39 0.23 -6.62 3.11
N MET A 40 -0.85 -7.38 3.01
CA MET A 40 -1.20 -8.03 1.75
C MET A 40 -2.05 -7.07 0.93
N ILE A 41 -1.92 -7.14 -0.40
CA ILE A 41 -2.83 -6.45 -1.29
C ILE A 41 -4.26 -6.98 -1.07
N GLU A 42 -5.24 -6.08 -0.95
CA GLU A 42 -6.60 -6.43 -0.55
C GLU A 42 -7.32 -7.33 -1.56
N VAL A 43 -6.88 -7.29 -2.83
CA VAL A 43 -7.40 -8.10 -3.94
C VAL A 43 -6.62 -9.41 -4.16
N SER A 44 -5.82 -9.84 -3.19
CA SER A 44 -5.17 -11.17 -3.26
C SER A 44 -6.20 -12.31 -3.36
N GLY A 45 -5.85 -13.33 -4.14
CA GLY A 45 -6.70 -14.48 -4.40
C GLY A 45 -6.57 -15.04 -5.81
N THR A 46 -7.43 -16.01 -6.11
CA THR A 46 -7.60 -16.57 -7.45
C THR A 46 -8.91 -16.07 -8.03
N TRP A 47 -8.86 -15.59 -9.27
CA TRP A 47 -9.95 -14.84 -9.89
C TRP A 47 -10.23 -15.35 -11.30
N THR A 48 -11.51 -15.45 -11.65
CA THR A 48 -11.95 -15.57 -13.04
C THR A 48 -12.13 -14.17 -13.64
N THR A 49 -11.57 -13.97 -14.83
CA THR A 49 -11.66 -12.71 -15.56
C THR A 49 -12.90 -12.67 -16.46
N SER A 50 -13.42 -11.48 -16.77
CA SER A 50 -14.50 -11.29 -17.77
C SER A 50 -14.16 -11.82 -19.17
N PHE A 51 -12.88 -12.04 -19.46
CA PHE A 51 -12.40 -12.61 -20.72
C PHE A 51 -12.30 -14.14 -20.70
N GLY A 52 -12.73 -14.79 -19.62
CA GLY A 52 -12.73 -16.25 -19.47
C GLY A 52 -11.40 -16.84 -19.00
N GLY A 53 -10.45 -15.99 -18.60
CA GLY A 53 -9.16 -16.40 -18.03
C GLY A 53 -9.22 -16.64 -16.52
N THR A 54 -8.10 -17.08 -15.97
CA THR A 54 -7.86 -17.10 -14.51
C THR A 54 -6.59 -16.32 -14.24
N GLU A 55 -6.63 -15.45 -13.23
CA GLU A 55 -5.46 -14.74 -12.72
C GLU A 55 -5.28 -15.02 -11.24
N ILE A 56 -4.02 -15.07 -10.81
CA ILE A 56 -3.65 -15.27 -9.41
C ILE A 56 -2.94 -14.01 -8.91
N ILE A 57 -3.47 -13.43 -7.85
CA ILE A 57 -2.89 -12.26 -7.18
C ILE A 57 -2.39 -12.71 -5.81
N THR A 58 -1.11 -12.50 -5.56
CA THR A 58 -0.45 -12.79 -4.28
C THR A 58 0.09 -11.50 -3.66
N ALA A 59 0.83 -11.62 -2.55
CA ALA A 59 1.51 -10.47 -1.94
C ALA A 59 2.71 -9.95 -2.77
N GLU A 60 3.13 -10.70 -3.79
CA GLU A 60 4.34 -10.43 -4.57
C GLU A 60 4.10 -10.38 -6.08
N ARG A 61 3.01 -10.96 -6.57
CA ARG A 61 2.71 -11.04 -8.00
C ARG A 61 1.25 -10.75 -8.30
N TRP A 62 1.04 -10.08 -9.42
CA TRP A 62 -0.24 -10.00 -10.10
C TRP A 62 -0.08 -10.75 -11.42
N ASP A 63 -0.50 -12.01 -11.41
CA ASP A 63 -0.33 -12.96 -12.50
C ASP A 63 1.13 -13.01 -13.00
N LEU A 64 1.37 -12.66 -14.27
CA LEU A 64 2.71 -12.65 -14.88
C LEU A 64 3.57 -11.43 -14.50
N THR A 65 3.11 -10.54 -13.63
CA THR A 65 3.88 -9.35 -13.22
C THR A 65 4.26 -9.37 -11.75
N ASP A 66 5.44 -8.87 -11.41
CA ASP A 66 5.87 -8.67 -10.03
C ASP A 66 5.25 -7.38 -9.47
N ILE A 67 4.69 -7.45 -8.26
CA ILE A 67 4.19 -6.28 -7.54
C ILE A 67 5.38 -5.57 -6.87
N VAL A 68 5.65 -4.35 -7.31
CA VAL A 68 6.74 -3.51 -6.78
C VAL A 68 6.29 -2.79 -5.52
N THR A 69 5.13 -2.14 -5.59
CA THR A 69 4.51 -1.41 -4.48
C THR A 69 3.02 -1.24 -4.75
N PHE A 70 2.22 -0.99 -3.72
CA PHE A 70 0.79 -0.77 -3.83
C PHE A 70 0.25 0.05 -2.66
N ASP A 71 -0.94 0.60 -2.83
CA ASP A 71 -1.71 1.27 -1.80
C ASP A 71 -3.17 0.76 -1.85
N ASN A 72 -3.59 0.04 -0.80
CA ASN A 72 -4.94 -0.49 -0.69
C ASN A 72 -6.01 0.61 -0.50
N THR A 73 -5.65 1.73 0.13
CA THR A 73 -6.59 2.82 0.39
C THR A 73 -6.89 3.58 -0.91
N ALA A 74 -5.83 3.89 -1.66
CA ALA A 74 -5.91 4.57 -2.95
C ALA A 74 -6.20 3.61 -4.13
N ARG A 75 -6.10 2.29 -3.90
CA ARG A 75 -6.38 1.19 -4.84
C ARG A 75 -5.59 1.27 -6.14
N TRP A 76 -4.28 1.27 -5.99
CA TRP A 76 -3.35 1.17 -7.09
C TRP A 76 -2.15 0.31 -6.75
N ALA A 77 -1.51 -0.24 -7.77
CA ALA A 77 -0.26 -0.96 -7.67
C ALA A 77 0.68 -0.58 -8.82
N VAL A 78 1.97 -0.58 -8.53
CA VAL A 78 3.01 -0.63 -9.55
C VAL A 78 3.42 -2.08 -9.73
N THR A 79 3.35 -2.55 -10.97
CA THR A 79 3.88 -3.88 -11.32
C THR A 79 5.02 -3.76 -12.32
N GLN A 80 5.87 -4.78 -12.37
CA GLN A 80 6.95 -4.91 -13.34
C GLN A 80 6.76 -6.19 -14.15
N ASN A 81 6.88 -6.07 -15.47
CA ASN A 81 6.89 -7.23 -16.36
C ASN A 81 8.19 -8.03 -16.15
N ASP A 82 8.11 -9.35 -16.28
CA ASP A 82 9.29 -10.21 -16.26
C ASP A 82 10.34 -9.75 -17.29
N ALA A 83 11.62 -10.01 -17.00
CA ALA A 83 12.73 -9.59 -17.85
C ALA A 83 12.75 -10.29 -19.22
N ASP A 84 12.07 -11.42 -19.34
CA ASP A 84 11.91 -12.21 -20.56
C ASP A 84 10.47 -12.18 -21.11
N ALA A 85 9.62 -11.27 -20.61
CA ALA A 85 8.26 -11.10 -21.11
C ALA A 85 8.25 -10.78 -22.62
N GLU A 86 7.28 -11.37 -23.34
CA GLU A 86 7.13 -11.17 -24.79
C GLU A 86 6.88 -9.70 -25.15
N PHE A 87 6.15 -8.99 -24.28
CA PHE A 87 5.79 -7.58 -24.46
C PHE A 87 6.39 -6.73 -23.35
N SER A 88 7.11 -5.67 -23.75
CA SER A 88 7.68 -4.67 -22.84
C SER A 88 8.46 -5.29 -21.66
N PRO A 89 9.48 -6.13 -21.92
CA PRO A 89 10.23 -6.83 -20.87
C PRO A 89 10.89 -5.85 -19.90
N GLY A 90 10.76 -6.15 -18.60
CA GLY A 90 11.33 -5.34 -17.51
C GLY A 90 10.71 -3.95 -17.34
N LYS A 91 9.65 -3.60 -18.09
CA LYS A 91 8.95 -2.33 -17.95
C LYS A 91 7.94 -2.33 -16.81
N PHE A 92 7.58 -1.13 -16.38
CA PHE A 92 6.69 -0.89 -15.26
C PHE A 92 5.31 -0.43 -15.71
N ASN A 93 4.35 -0.63 -14.81
CA ASN A 93 2.93 -0.55 -15.07
C ASN A 93 2.22 0.10 -13.90
N ARG A 94 1.13 0.80 -14.19
CA ARG A 94 0.18 1.28 -13.18
C ARG A 94 -1.12 0.50 -13.29
N PHE A 95 -1.41 -0.31 -12.27
CA PHE A 95 -2.72 -0.93 -12.08
C PHE A 95 -3.54 -0.10 -11.10
N VAL A 96 -4.84 -0.02 -11.36
CA VAL A 96 -5.82 0.63 -10.49
C VAL A 96 -7.06 -0.24 -10.40
N TRP A 97 -7.73 -0.25 -9.26
CA TRP A 97 -8.91 -1.10 -9.06
C TRP A 97 -10.06 -0.44 -8.29
N THR A 98 -11.25 -0.97 -8.51
CA THR A 98 -12.44 -0.62 -7.73
C THR A 98 -12.45 -1.33 -6.38
N PRO A 99 -13.20 -0.84 -5.38
CA PRO A 99 -13.39 -1.59 -4.15
C PRO A 99 -13.90 -3.02 -4.40
N LEU A 100 -13.46 -3.96 -3.57
CA LEU A 100 -13.97 -5.32 -3.58
C LEU A 100 -15.40 -5.35 -3.02
N VAL A 101 -16.36 -5.78 -3.83
CA VAL A 101 -17.78 -5.89 -3.46
C VAL A 101 -18.31 -7.25 -3.88
N ASN A 102 -18.86 -8.01 -2.93
CA ASN A 102 -19.45 -9.34 -3.18
C ASN A 102 -18.49 -10.26 -3.96
N ASP A 103 -17.23 -10.35 -3.51
CA ASP A 103 -16.20 -11.19 -4.15
C ASP A 103 -15.96 -10.85 -5.63
N SER A 104 -16.14 -9.57 -5.99
CA SER A 104 -15.82 -9.06 -7.31
C SER A 104 -15.25 -7.65 -7.27
N PHE A 105 -14.36 -7.35 -8.21
CA PHE A 105 -13.83 -6.01 -8.44
C PHE A 105 -13.49 -5.84 -9.92
N TYR A 106 -13.18 -4.62 -10.32
CA TYR A 106 -12.67 -4.30 -11.65
C TYR A 106 -11.27 -3.73 -11.51
N TYR A 107 -10.38 -4.07 -12.42
CA TYR A 107 -9.09 -3.39 -12.52
C TYR A 107 -8.81 -2.92 -13.94
N CYS A 108 -7.97 -1.88 -14.01
CA CYS A 108 -7.52 -1.28 -15.24
C CYS A 108 -5.98 -1.21 -15.22
N TRP A 109 -5.39 -1.47 -16.37
CA TRP A 109 -4.00 -1.14 -16.65
C TRP A 109 -3.94 0.32 -17.09
N ALA A 110 -3.93 1.23 -16.12
CA ALA A 110 -4.05 2.67 -16.36
C ALA A 110 -2.89 3.21 -17.20
N ASP A 111 -1.69 2.69 -16.99
CA ASP A 111 -0.49 3.05 -17.74
C ASP A 111 0.47 1.85 -17.82
N PHE A 112 1.23 1.73 -18.91
CA PHE A 112 2.00 0.53 -19.21
C PHE A 112 3.30 0.82 -19.95
N ALA A 113 4.22 -0.14 -19.88
CA ALA A 113 5.51 -0.07 -20.57
C ALA A 113 6.40 1.12 -20.14
N LEU A 114 6.25 1.60 -18.91
CA LEU A 114 7.01 2.72 -18.35
C LEU A 114 8.44 2.32 -18.01
N ASP A 115 9.35 3.29 -18.11
CA ASP A 115 10.79 3.06 -17.94
C ASP A 115 11.23 2.86 -16.48
N SER A 116 10.38 3.21 -15.51
CA SER A 116 10.71 3.08 -14.09
C SER A 116 9.47 2.95 -13.21
N ALA A 117 9.66 2.39 -12.01
CA ALA A 117 8.62 2.32 -10.98
C ALA A 117 8.14 3.72 -10.56
N GLU A 118 9.04 4.72 -10.50
CA GLU A 118 8.70 6.10 -10.13
C GLU A 118 7.72 6.73 -11.13
N LEU A 119 7.92 6.51 -12.43
CA LEU A 119 6.97 6.97 -13.47
C LEU A 119 5.62 6.27 -13.34
N ALA A 120 5.61 4.97 -13.03
CA ALA A 120 4.36 4.23 -12.82
C ALA A 120 3.64 4.66 -11.55
N GLU A 121 4.37 4.98 -10.49
CA GLU A 121 3.83 5.44 -9.22
C GLU A 121 3.19 6.83 -9.35
N SER A 122 3.83 7.71 -10.12
CA SER A 122 3.39 9.09 -10.38
C SER A 122 2.53 9.25 -11.64
N SER A 123 2.07 8.15 -12.25
CA SER A 123 1.23 8.21 -13.44
C SER A 123 -0.09 8.93 -13.13
N ASP A 124 -0.37 9.97 -13.91
CA ASP A 124 -1.62 10.75 -13.87
C ASP A 124 -2.65 10.23 -14.89
N ALA A 125 -2.52 8.97 -15.34
CA ALA A 125 -3.45 8.38 -16.29
C ALA A 125 -4.89 8.44 -15.77
N GLU A 126 -5.76 9.12 -16.51
CA GLU A 126 -7.17 9.24 -16.18
C GLU A 126 -7.90 7.93 -16.52
N VAL A 127 -8.52 7.35 -15.51
CA VAL A 127 -9.43 6.22 -15.66
C VAL A 127 -10.80 6.58 -15.08
N ASP A 128 -11.86 6.03 -15.66
CA ASP A 128 -13.22 6.22 -15.19
C ASP A 128 -13.85 4.87 -14.85
N ALA A 129 -14.21 4.68 -13.59
CA ALA A 129 -14.85 3.46 -13.11
C ALA A 129 -16.38 3.61 -12.98
N THR A 130 -16.99 4.62 -13.61
CA THR A 130 -18.44 4.85 -13.53
C THR A 130 -19.24 3.77 -14.25
N ASN A 131 -18.73 3.24 -15.37
CA ASN A 131 -19.35 2.13 -16.12
C ASN A 131 -18.32 1.09 -16.59
N PRO A 132 -17.67 0.38 -15.64
CA PRO A 132 -16.44 -0.36 -15.90
C PRO A 132 -16.65 -1.62 -16.77
N ASP A 133 -17.89 -2.10 -16.90
CA ASP A 133 -18.21 -3.21 -17.81
C ASP A 133 -18.11 -2.80 -19.30
N GLU A 134 -18.24 -1.51 -19.62
CA GLU A 134 -18.30 -1.02 -21.01
C GLU A 134 -17.06 -0.21 -21.39
N ASP A 135 -16.58 0.71 -20.55
CA ASP A 135 -15.50 1.64 -20.88
C ASP A 135 -14.75 2.20 -19.65
N GLY A 136 -13.87 3.16 -19.91
CA GLY A 136 -13.20 3.97 -18.87
C GLY A 136 -11.78 3.54 -18.49
N CYS A 137 -11.28 2.43 -19.02
CA CYS A 137 -9.86 2.04 -18.90
C CYS A 137 -9.09 2.47 -20.16
N GLY A 138 -8.78 3.77 -20.30
CA GLY A 138 -8.06 4.28 -21.47
C GLY A 138 -8.83 4.12 -22.80
N GLY A 139 -10.16 4.12 -22.73
CA GLY A 139 -11.05 3.88 -23.89
C GLY A 139 -11.45 2.42 -24.11
N PHE A 140 -11.02 1.50 -23.24
CA PHE A 140 -11.44 0.11 -23.21
C PHE A 140 -12.27 -0.19 -21.95
N SER A 141 -12.98 -1.33 -21.95
CA SER A 141 -13.63 -1.83 -20.73
C SER A 141 -12.59 -2.26 -19.70
N TRP A 142 -12.98 -2.23 -18.44
CA TRP A 142 -12.15 -2.74 -17.35
C TRP A 142 -12.20 -4.27 -17.33
N THR A 143 -11.18 -4.89 -16.75
CA THR A 143 -11.21 -6.32 -16.49
C THR A 143 -11.99 -6.57 -15.20
N LYS A 144 -13.13 -7.28 -15.32
CA LYS A 144 -13.88 -7.73 -14.15
C LYS A 144 -13.26 -9.01 -13.59
N MET A 145 -13.09 -9.04 -12.29
CA MET A 145 -12.53 -10.15 -11.53
C MET A 145 -13.61 -10.71 -10.61
N THR A 146 -13.88 -12.01 -10.72
CA THR A 146 -14.82 -12.73 -9.84
C THR A 146 -14.07 -13.83 -9.12
N ARG A 147 -14.19 -13.89 -7.79
CA ARG A 147 -13.44 -14.88 -6.98
C ARG A 147 -13.82 -16.32 -7.38
N GLN A 148 -12.82 -17.20 -7.43
CA GLN A 148 -13.00 -18.64 -7.59
C GLN A 148 -13.31 -19.35 -6.27
#